data_AF-A0A0B3AFR2-F1
#
_entry.id   AF-A0A0B3AFR2-F1
#
_cell.length_a   1.000
_cell.length_b   1.000
_cell.length_c   1.000
_cell.angle_alpha   90.00
_cell.angle_beta   90.00
_cell.angle_gamma   90.00
#
_symmetry.space_group_name_H-M   'P 1'
#
loop_
_entity.id
_entity.type
_entity.pdbx_description
1 polymer ?
#
loop_
_entity_poly.entity_id
_entity_poly.type
_entity_poly.pdbx_seq_one_letter_code
_entity_poly.pdbx_strand_id
1 'polypeptide(L)'
;MRELSIATAVLSAVSFVIYLSFYDILIPGLPEGSYRLAIGSMFAIPALLLALGQVGIGGAIITFAVSSIRKERLSKENYLKSLFVASLITLLFAFTYVIYPFYGPFYYIVFSAGGLSPVIIAGEIAWTAIMVVAGTLLISRMNKLRTSHALLVTVIAIIFITVAAS
;
A
#
# COMPACT_ATOMS: atom_id res chain seq x y z
N MET A 1 -15.82 16.70 1.96
CA MET A 1 -16.26 15.37 1.47
C MET A 1 -15.89 15.16 0.01
N ARG A 2 -16.33 16.02 -0.92
CA ARG A 2 -15.98 15.91 -2.36
C ARG A 2 -14.47 15.93 -2.63
N GLU A 3 -13.74 16.84 -2.00
CA GLU A 3 -12.28 16.96 -2.12
C GLU A 3 -11.55 15.69 -1.69
N LEU A 4 -11.97 15.07 -0.58
CA LEU A 4 -11.43 13.82 -0.07
C LEU A 4 -11.61 12.65 -1.05
N SER A 5 -12.81 12.55 -1.66
CA SER A 5 -13.07 11.54 -2.69
C SER A 5 -12.23 11.76 -3.94
N ILE A 6 -12.08 13.01 -4.38
CA ILE A 6 -11.22 13.36 -5.53
C ILE A 6 -9.77 13.00 -5.22
N ALA A 7 -9.26 13.40 -4.06
CA ALA A 7 -7.90 13.09 -3.64
C ALA A 7 -7.65 11.58 -3.57
N THR A 8 -8.60 10.82 -2.99
CA THR A 8 -8.54 9.35 -2.97
C THR A 8 -8.45 8.77 -4.38
N ALA A 9 -9.27 9.25 -5.31
CA ALA A 9 -9.27 8.79 -6.70
C ALA A 9 -7.95 9.12 -7.41
N VAL A 10 -7.42 10.33 -7.21
CA VAL A 10 -6.13 10.75 -7.78
C VAL A 10 -4.98 9.92 -7.23
N LEU A 11 -4.88 9.76 -5.90
CA LEU A 11 -3.83 8.95 -5.27
C LEU A 11 -3.88 7.48 -5.73
N SER A 12 -5.09 6.92 -5.84
CA SER A 12 -5.29 5.56 -6.33
C SER A 12 -4.92 5.41 -7.81
N ALA A 13 -5.27 6.40 -8.64
CA ALA A 13 -4.92 6.41 -10.06
C ALA A 13 -3.40 6.50 -10.26
N VAL A 14 -2.71 7.35 -9.49
CA VAL A 14 -1.24 7.46 -9.54
C VAL A 14 -0.59 6.14 -9.08
N SER A 15 -1.10 5.53 -8.00
CA SER A 15 -0.61 4.22 -7.53
C SER A 15 -0.77 3.14 -8.60
N PHE A 16 -1.93 3.11 -9.26
CA PHE A 16 -2.20 2.19 -10.37
C PHE A 16 -1.23 2.40 -11.54
N VAL A 17 -0.97 3.65 -11.94
CA VAL A 17 0.01 3.96 -13.00
C VAL A 17 1.40 3.48 -12.61
N ILE A 18 1.81 3.68 -11.36
CA ILE A 18 3.10 3.19 -10.87
C ILE A 18 3.15 1.66 -10.94
N TYR A 19 2.11 0.94 -10.50
CA TYR A 19 2.07 -0.51 -10.64
C TYR A 19 2.12 -0.94 -12.11
N LEU A 20 1.33 -0.31 -12.98
CA LEU A 20 1.34 -0.66 -14.40
C LEU A 20 2.73 -0.46 -15.04
N SER A 21 3.45 0.59 -14.62
CA SER A 21 4.75 0.95 -15.19
C SER A 21 5.94 0.19 -14.58
N PHE A 22 5.89 -0.17 -13.30
CA PHE A 22 7.06 -0.65 -12.55
C PHE A 22 6.84 -1.98 -11.81
N TYR A 23 5.61 -2.36 -11.51
CA TYR A 23 5.33 -3.64 -10.86
C TYR A 23 5.51 -4.79 -11.84
N ASP A 24 6.12 -5.86 -11.35
CA ASP A 24 6.25 -7.12 -12.07
C ASP A 24 6.31 -8.27 -11.06
N ILE A 25 5.80 -9.43 -11.47
CA ILE A 25 5.85 -10.65 -10.68
C ILE A 25 6.91 -11.53 -11.33
N LEU A 26 7.97 -11.81 -10.58
CA LEU A 26 9.06 -12.63 -11.09
C LEU A 26 8.78 -14.11 -10.80
N ILE A 27 8.53 -14.88 -11.86
CA ILE A 27 8.15 -16.29 -11.82
C ILE A 27 9.29 -17.13 -12.41
N PRO A 28 9.88 -18.06 -11.62
CA PRO A 28 10.86 -19.01 -12.14
C PRO A 28 10.28 -19.81 -13.32
N GLY A 29 11.02 -19.86 -14.44
CA GLY A 29 10.62 -20.62 -15.64
C GLY A 29 9.92 -19.82 -16.75
N LEU A 30 9.65 -18.52 -16.56
CA LEU A 30 9.19 -17.62 -17.63
C LEU A 30 10.37 -16.93 -18.36
N PRO A 31 10.19 -16.45 -19.60
CA PRO A 31 11.18 -15.61 -20.29
C PRO A 31 11.54 -14.39 -19.43
N GLU A 32 12.83 -14.20 -19.17
CA GLU A 32 13.36 -13.15 -18.28
C GLU A 32 12.80 -13.19 -16.84
N GLY A 33 12.09 -14.27 -16.47
CA GLY A 33 11.34 -14.38 -15.22
C GLY A 33 10.12 -13.45 -15.12
N SER A 34 9.85 -12.61 -16.12
CA SER A 34 8.85 -11.54 -16.03
C SER A 34 7.44 -12.04 -16.39
N TYR A 35 6.55 -12.06 -15.40
CA TYR A 35 5.12 -12.33 -15.66
C TYR A 35 4.52 -11.22 -16.53
N ARG A 36 4.86 -9.96 -16.28
CA ARG A 36 4.35 -8.83 -17.05
C ARG A 36 4.70 -8.94 -18.53
N LEU A 37 5.94 -9.29 -18.88
CA LEU A 37 6.32 -9.50 -20.28
C LEU A 37 5.60 -10.70 -20.88
N ALA A 38 5.38 -11.76 -20.11
CA ALA A 38 4.69 -12.96 -20.58
C ALA A 38 3.21 -12.72 -20.91
N ILE A 39 2.49 -11.89 -20.13
CA ILE A 39 1.06 -11.61 -20.35
C ILE A 39 0.77 -10.28 -21.07
N GLY A 40 1.78 -9.41 -21.25
CA GLY A 40 1.67 -8.18 -22.01
C GLY A 40 0.62 -7.22 -21.46
N SER A 41 -0.26 -6.71 -22.33
CA SER A 41 -1.29 -5.71 -21.98
C SER A 41 -2.32 -6.22 -20.96
N MET A 42 -2.49 -7.53 -20.83
CA MET A 42 -3.41 -8.12 -19.85
C MET A 42 -2.95 -7.91 -18.40
N PHE A 43 -1.69 -7.52 -18.17
CA PHE A 43 -1.15 -7.20 -16.84
C PHE A 43 -1.84 -6.02 -16.15
N ALA A 44 -2.55 -5.17 -16.92
CA ALA A 44 -3.33 -4.08 -16.36
C ALA A 44 -4.42 -4.54 -15.38
N ILE A 45 -5.01 -5.73 -15.60
CA ILE A 45 -6.07 -6.25 -14.73
C ILE A 45 -5.52 -6.61 -13.33
N PRO A 46 -4.46 -7.44 -13.19
CA PRO A 46 -3.81 -7.67 -11.91
C PRO A 46 -3.36 -6.39 -11.19
N ALA A 47 -2.74 -5.45 -11.91
CA ALA A 47 -2.30 -4.17 -11.33
C ALA A 47 -3.47 -3.34 -10.78
N LEU A 48 -4.61 -3.34 -11.49
CA LEU A 48 -5.83 -2.65 -11.06
C LEU A 48 -6.43 -3.32 -9.83
N LEU A 49 -6.51 -4.65 -9.82
CA LEU A 49 -7.03 -5.42 -8.69
C LEU A 49 -6.17 -5.22 -7.45
N LEU A 50 -4.83 -5.18 -7.60
CA LEU A 50 -3.91 -4.90 -6.51
C LEU A 50 -4.16 -3.50 -5.91
N ALA A 51 -4.22 -2.46 -6.75
CA ALA A 51 -4.46 -1.09 -6.30
C ALA A 51 -5.82 -0.97 -5.59
N LEU A 52 -6.89 -1.48 -6.20
CA LEU A 52 -8.23 -1.44 -5.61
C LEU A 52 -8.33 -2.27 -4.33
N GLY A 53 -7.69 -3.44 -4.30
CA GLY A 53 -7.66 -4.33 -3.14
C GLY A 53 -6.99 -3.66 -1.95
N GLN A 54 -5.79 -3.10 -2.13
CA GLN A 54 -5.07 -2.42 -1.05
C GLN A 54 -5.82 -1.19 -0.53
N VAL A 55 -6.38 -0.36 -1.43
CA VAL A 55 -7.13 0.84 -1.01
C VAL A 55 -8.46 0.46 -0.34
N GLY A 56 -9.23 -0.45 -0.94
CA GLY A 56 -10.54 -0.85 -0.45
C GLY A 56 -10.47 -1.62 0.87
N ILE A 57 -9.67 -2.68 0.91
CA ILE A 57 -9.50 -3.52 2.11
C ILE A 57 -8.80 -2.71 3.21
N GLY A 58 -7.72 -1.99 2.88
CA GLY A 58 -7.02 -1.13 3.83
C GLY A 58 -7.95 -0.07 4.43
N GLY A 59 -8.77 0.58 3.60
CA GLY A 59 -9.77 1.55 4.05
C GLY A 59 -10.84 0.93 4.95
N ALA A 60 -11.33 -0.27 4.63
CA ALA A 60 -12.30 -0.99 5.46
C ALA A 60 -11.72 -1.35 6.84
N ILE A 61 -10.49 -1.83 6.89
CA ILE A 61 -9.79 -2.20 8.14
C ILE A 61 -9.56 -0.97 9.02
N ILE A 62 -9.06 0.12 8.44
CA ILE A 62 -8.87 1.39 9.17
C ILE A 62 -10.22 1.88 9.70
N THR A 63 -11.29 1.83 8.89
CA THR A 63 -12.63 2.26 9.31
C THR A 63 -13.11 1.43 10.50
N PHE A 64 -13.01 0.10 10.40
CA PHE A 64 -13.43 -0.80 11.47
C PHE A 64 -12.64 -0.56 12.75
N ALA A 65 -11.32 -0.45 12.67
CA ALA A 65 -10.47 -0.21 13.83
C ALA A 65 -10.78 1.14 14.49
N VAL A 66 -10.91 2.22 13.71
CA VAL A 66 -11.28 3.54 14.22
C VAL A 66 -12.65 3.53 14.89
N SER A 67 -13.66 2.92 14.25
CA SER A 67 -15.02 2.82 14.79
C SER A 67 -15.06 2.01 16.09
N SER A 68 -14.33 0.91 16.17
CA SER A 68 -14.22 0.09 17.39
C SER A 68 -13.56 0.85 18.55
N ILE A 69 -12.46 1.57 18.27
CA ILE A 69 -11.73 2.36 19.28
C ILE A 69 -12.60 3.52 19.79
N ARG A 70 -13.35 4.19 18.90
CA ARG A 70 -14.22 5.31 19.28
C ARG A 70 -15.59 4.88 19.79
N LYS A 71 -15.93 3.59 19.70
CA LYS A 71 -17.28 3.04 19.96
C LYS A 71 -18.36 3.76 19.14
N GLU A 72 -18.03 4.08 17.89
CA GLU A 72 -18.91 4.80 16.96
C GLU A 72 -19.47 3.86 15.90
N ARG A 73 -20.71 4.12 15.47
CA ARG A 73 -21.30 3.43 14.32
C ARG A 73 -20.48 3.76 13.06
N LEU A 74 -20.37 2.77 12.17
CA LEU A 74 -19.78 2.97 10.84
C LEU A 74 -20.49 4.12 10.13
N SER A 75 -19.73 5.16 9.78
CA SER A 75 -20.23 6.34 9.08
C SER A 75 -19.55 6.48 7.73
N LYS A 76 -20.29 6.99 6.74
CA LYS A 76 -19.76 7.26 5.39
C LYS A 76 -18.56 8.21 5.44
N GLU A 77 -18.57 9.18 6.35
CA GLU A 77 -17.48 10.13 6.55
C GLU A 77 -16.21 9.42 7.06
N ASN A 78 -16.32 8.57 8.09
CA ASN A 78 -15.18 7.81 8.62
C ASN A 78 -14.62 6.86 7.56
N TYR A 79 -15.49 6.26 6.75
CA TYR A 79 -15.07 5.41 5.64
C TYR A 79 -14.28 6.19 4.58
N LEU A 80 -14.74 7.37 4.17
CA LEU A 80 -14.02 8.21 3.20
C LEU A 80 -12.67 8.70 3.72
N LYS A 81 -12.57 9.05 5.01
CA LYS A 81 -11.29 9.40 5.65
C LYS A 81 -10.33 8.21 5.62
N SER A 82 -10.84 7.02 5.91
CA SER A 82 -10.05 5.79 5.94
C SER A 82 -9.59 5.36 4.55
N LEU A 83 -10.44 5.48 3.52
CA LEU A 83 -10.06 5.27 2.12
C LEU A 83 -8.96 6.23 1.66
N PHE A 84 -9.04 7.50 2.06
CA PHE A 84 -8.00 8.47 1.75
C PHE A 84 -6.65 8.06 2.37
N VAL A 85 -6.64 7.71 3.66
CA VAL A 85 -5.42 7.23 4.33
C VAL A 85 -4.88 5.98 3.64
N ALA A 86 -5.74 5.00 3.34
CA ALA A 86 -5.34 3.79 2.63
C ALA A 86 -4.74 4.12 1.26
N SER A 87 -5.36 5.02 0.48
CA SER A 87 -4.83 5.44 -0.84
C SER A 87 -3.47 6.12 -0.75
N LEU A 88 -3.19 6.88 0.31
CA LEU A 88 -1.87 7.44 0.50
C LEU A 88 -0.85 6.36 0.87
N ILE A 89 -1.18 5.45 1.79
CA ILE A 89 -0.28 4.37 2.16
C ILE A 89 0.01 3.47 0.94
N THR A 90 -1.01 3.15 0.15
CA THR A 90 -0.87 2.43 -1.12
C THR A 90 0.03 3.19 -2.11
N LEU A 91 -0.09 4.52 -2.22
CA LEU A 91 0.81 5.29 -3.08
C LEU A 91 2.25 5.27 -2.58
N LEU A 92 2.47 5.47 -1.28
CA LEU A 92 3.80 5.40 -0.67
C LEU A 92 4.40 4.01 -0.86
N PHE A 93 3.59 2.96 -0.71
CA PHE A 93 4.00 1.59 -0.99
C PHE A 93 4.30 1.41 -2.48
N ALA A 94 3.49 1.92 -3.40
CA ALA A 94 3.76 1.82 -4.83
C ALA A 94 5.09 2.51 -5.21
N PHE A 95 5.46 3.61 -4.55
CA PHE A 95 6.75 4.27 -4.78
C PHE A 95 7.97 3.41 -4.44
N THR A 96 7.84 2.34 -3.64
CA THR A 96 8.98 1.41 -3.42
C THR A 96 9.44 0.81 -4.74
N TYR A 97 8.53 0.56 -5.69
CA TYR A 97 8.85 0.03 -7.01
C TYR A 97 9.55 1.04 -7.92
N VAL A 98 9.41 2.34 -7.64
CA VAL A 98 10.12 3.41 -8.36
C VAL A 98 11.52 3.62 -7.81
N ILE A 99 11.67 3.60 -6.47
CA ILE A 99 12.94 3.84 -5.79
C ILE A 99 13.87 2.63 -5.91
N TYR A 100 13.30 1.42 -5.80
CA TYR A 100 14.02 0.17 -5.92
C TYR A 100 13.40 -0.67 -7.05
N PRO A 101 13.58 -0.25 -8.33
CA PRO A 101 13.18 -1.06 -9.45
C PRO A 101 13.91 -2.41 -9.34
N PHE A 102 13.21 -3.52 -9.62
CA PHE A 102 13.68 -4.91 -9.43
C PHE A 102 13.74 -5.43 -7.97
N TYR A 103 13.37 -4.61 -7.00
CA TYR A 103 13.42 -4.93 -5.55
C TYR A 103 12.13 -4.54 -4.84
N GLY A 104 10.99 -4.65 -5.51
CA GLY A 104 9.69 -4.45 -4.86
C GLY A 104 9.57 -5.28 -3.56
N PRO A 105 8.52 -5.11 -2.74
CA PRO A 105 8.25 -5.94 -1.53
C PRO A 105 8.30 -7.46 -1.77
N PHE A 106 8.30 -7.88 -3.03
CA PHE A 106 8.60 -9.23 -3.53
C PHE A 106 10.09 -9.56 -3.71
N TYR A 107 10.98 -8.73 -3.17
CA TYR A 107 12.42 -8.93 -3.07
C TYR A 107 12.73 -10.37 -2.63
N TYR A 108 11.91 -10.90 -1.72
CA TYR A 108 12.03 -12.23 -1.14
C TYR A 108 11.65 -13.39 -2.08
N ILE A 109 10.85 -13.16 -3.13
CA ILE A 109 10.50 -14.22 -4.10
C ILE A 109 11.60 -14.39 -5.16
N VAL A 110 12.35 -13.33 -5.44
CA VAL A 110 13.45 -13.32 -6.45
C VAL A 110 14.76 -13.81 -5.85
N PHE A 111 15.07 -13.42 -4.62
CA PHE A 111 16.26 -13.87 -3.90
C PHE A 111 15.98 -15.12 -3.07
N SER A 112 15.66 -16.22 -3.75
CA SER A 112 15.90 -17.56 -3.19
C SER A 112 17.36 -18.01 -3.33
N ALA A 113 18.24 -17.19 -3.93
CA ALA A 113 19.59 -17.60 -4.34
C ALA A 113 20.74 -16.61 -4.05
N GLY A 114 20.55 -15.49 -3.33
CA GLY A 114 21.63 -14.54 -3.04
C GLY A 114 21.34 -13.63 -1.84
N GLY A 115 22.39 -13.27 -1.08
CA GLY A 115 22.25 -12.47 0.14
C GLY A 115 21.74 -11.04 -0.10
N LEU A 116 20.94 -10.53 0.83
CA LEU A 116 20.42 -9.17 0.85
C LEU A 116 21.52 -8.13 1.00
N SER A 117 21.57 -7.13 0.10
CA SER A 117 22.46 -5.97 0.27
C SER A 117 22.03 -5.13 1.50
N PRO A 118 22.94 -4.78 2.43
CA PRO A 118 22.63 -3.96 3.60
C PRO A 118 21.99 -2.61 3.26
N VAL A 119 22.33 -2.03 2.11
CA VAL A 119 21.79 -0.75 1.64
C VAL A 119 20.30 -0.85 1.34
N ILE A 120 19.86 -1.99 0.80
CA ILE A 120 18.46 -2.23 0.45
C ILE A 120 17.64 -2.41 1.72
N ILE A 121 18.14 -3.20 2.69
CA ILE A 121 17.50 -3.37 4.00
C ILE A 121 17.32 -2.02 4.71
N ALA A 122 18.37 -1.19 4.74
CA ALA A 122 18.29 0.14 5.35
C ALA A 122 17.24 1.03 4.63
N GLY A 123 17.17 0.90 3.32
CA GLY A 123 16.16 1.54 2.48
C GLY A 123 14.72 1.14 2.82
N GLU A 124 14.45 -0.16 2.93
CA GLU A 124 13.13 -0.69 3.31
C GLU A 124 12.71 -0.25 4.71
N ILE A 125 13.64 -0.28 5.68
CA ILE A 125 13.39 0.17 7.06
C ILE A 125 13.03 1.66 7.06
N ALA A 126 13.83 2.49 6.39
CA ALA A 126 13.59 3.93 6.32
C ALA A 126 12.24 4.24 5.65
N TRP A 127 11.91 3.54 4.57
CA TRP A 127 10.65 3.74 3.85
C TRP A 127 9.44 3.29 4.66
N THR A 128 9.56 2.16 5.36
CA THR A 128 8.53 1.67 6.28
C THR A 128 8.28 2.68 7.40
N ALA A 129 9.34 3.28 7.95
CA ALA A 129 9.20 4.33 8.96
C ALA A 129 8.44 5.55 8.40
N ILE A 130 8.69 5.97 7.15
CA ILE A 130 7.95 7.06 6.49
C ILE A 130 6.46 6.72 6.38
N MET A 131 6.11 5.51 5.93
CA MET A 131 4.71 5.07 5.84
C MET A 131 4.03 5.05 7.21
N VAL A 132 4.71 4.53 8.23
CA VAL A 132 4.20 4.49 9.61
C VAL A 132 3.96 5.90 10.14
N VAL A 133 4.91 6.82 9.96
CA VAL A 133 4.78 8.22 10.41
C VAL A 133 3.64 8.92 9.68
N ALA A 134 3.60 8.84 8.35
CA ALA A 134 2.56 9.49 7.54
C ALA A 134 1.16 8.96 7.87
N GLY A 135 1.01 7.64 7.94
CA GLY A 135 -0.26 6.99 8.30
C GLY A 135 -0.70 7.37 9.72
N THR A 136 0.21 7.32 10.70
CA THR A 136 -0.11 7.63 12.10
C THR A 136 -0.58 9.07 12.25
N LEU A 137 0.13 10.02 11.63
CA LEU A 137 -0.21 11.44 11.67
C LEU A 137 -1.58 11.70 11.05
N LEU A 138 -1.87 11.11 9.89
CA LEU A 138 -3.16 11.28 9.22
C LEU A 138 -4.31 10.66 10.00
N ILE A 139 -4.16 9.41 10.48
CA ILE A 139 -5.21 8.76 11.27
C ILE A 139 -5.47 9.55 12.54
N SER A 140 -4.43 9.99 13.25
CA SER A 140 -4.57 10.80 14.47
C SER A 140 -5.28 12.12 14.18
N ARG A 141 -4.86 12.87 13.15
CA ARG A 141 -5.44 14.17 12.79
C ARG A 141 -6.88 14.06 12.30
N MET A 142 -7.16 13.13 11.39
CA MET A 142 -8.45 13.03 10.70
C MET A 142 -9.53 12.39 11.57
N ASN A 143 -9.14 11.44 12.42
CA ASN A 143 -10.05 10.68 13.28
C ASN A 143 -9.98 11.10 14.76
N LYS A 144 -9.18 12.12 15.09
CA LYS A 144 -8.97 12.64 16.45
C LYS A 144 -8.58 11.55 17.45
N LEU A 145 -7.79 10.57 17.00
CA LEU A 145 -7.31 9.47 17.84
C LEU A 145 -6.02 9.86 18.55
N ARG A 146 -5.81 9.29 19.75
CA ARG A 146 -4.50 9.31 20.43
C ARG A 146 -3.43 8.71 19.50
N THR A 147 -2.24 9.28 19.51
CA THR A 147 -1.13 8.85 18.64
C THR A 147 -0.81 7.37 18.79
N SER A 148 -0.87 6.82 20.01
CA SER A 148 -0.65 5.38 20.26
C SER A 148 -1.67 4.48 19.56
N HIS A 149 -2.95 4.85 19.57
CA HIS A 149 -3.99 4.14 18.84
C HIS A 149 -3.84 4.30 17.33
N ALA A 150 -3.54 5.52 16.87
CA ALA A 150 -3.31 5.77 15.45
C ALA A 150 -2.13 4.95 14.92
N LEU A 151 -1.04 4.84 15.68
CA LEU A 151 0.13 4.02 15.37
C LEU A 151 -0.26 2.55 15.20
N LEU A 152 -1.02 2.00 16.16
CA LEU A 152 -1.49 0.61 16.09
C LEU A 152 -2.32 0.37 14.82
N VAL A 153 -3.27 1.25 14.51
CA VAL A 153 -4.12 1.14 13.31
C VAL A 153 -3.27 1.24 12.03
N THR A 154 -2.29 2.14 11.99
CA THR A 154 -1.38 2.28 10.85
C THR A 154 -0.53 1.03 10.65
N VAL A 155 0.05 0.46 11.70
CA VAL A 155 0.85 -0.77 11.61
C VAL A 155 0.01 -1.93 11.08
N ILE A 156 -1.21 -2.10 11.59
CA ILE A 156 -2.15 -3.11 11.07
C ILE A 156 -2.44 -2.87 9.59
N ALA A 157 -2.76 -1.64 9.20
CA ALA A 157 -3.06 -1.31 7.81
C ALA A 157 -1.87 -1.60 6.87
N ILE A 158 -0.64 -1.26 7.28
CA ILE A 158 0.57 -1.54 6.51
C ILE A 158 0.77 -3.05 6.35
N ILE A 159 0.66 -3.83 7.44
CA ILE A 159 0.77 -5.30 7.36
C ILE A 159 -0.20 -5.87 6.33
N PHE A 160 -1.47 -5.42 6.36
CA PHE A 160 -2.46 -5.88 5.39
C PHE A 160 -2.16 -5.44 3.95
N ILE A 161 -1.69 -4.21 3.74
CA ILE A 161 -1.30 -3.73 2.40
C ILE A 161 -0.12 -4.54 1.86
N THR A 162 0.85 -4.89 2.71
CA THR A 162 1.98 -5.75 2.36
C THR A 162 1.52 -7.17 2.05
N VAL A 163 0.63 -7.76 2.86
CA VAL A 163 0.09 -9.11 2.62
C VAL A 163 -0.79 -9.17 1.38
N ALA A 164 -1.58 -8.12 1.12
CA ALA A 164 -2.36 -8.02 -0.12
C ALA A 164 -1.48 -7.81 -1.35
N ALA A 165 -0.27 -7.30 -1.14
CA ALA A 165 0.72 -7.24 -2.20
C ALA A 165 1.29 -8.61 -2.48
N SER A 166 1.66 -9.40 -1.45
CA SER A 166 2.35 -10.71 -1.53
C SER A 166 1.50 -11.85 -2.06
#